data_AF-D9UIL0-F1
#
_entry.id   AF-D9UIL0-F1
#
_cell.length_a   1.000
_cell.length_b   1.000
_cell.length_c   1.000
_cell.angle_alpha   90.00
_cell.angle_beta   90.00
_cell.angle_gamma   90.00
#
_symmetry.space_group_name_H-M   'P 1'
#
loop_
_entity.id
_entity.type
_entity.pdbx_description
1 polymer ?
#
loop_
_entity_poly.entity_id
_entity_poly.type
_entity_poly.pdbx_seq_one_letter_code
_entity_poly.pdbx_strand_id
1 'polypeptide(L)'
;MLAATIKTVRGRQPVHPRGGRAAAGRQRVAARRGRKKKDAVVDFDRVIRDPGRAGRLLPAYDSGDHLHPSAEALARMADAVDLDALRPR
;
A
#
# COMPACT_ATOMS: atom_id res chain seq x y z
N MET A 1 -0.94 2.20 20.14
CA MET A 1 -1.53 1.39 19.04
C MET A 1 -1.23 2.06 17.70
N LEU A 2 -0.37 1.45 16.87
CA LEU A 2 -0.02 1.93 15.52
C LEU A 2 -1.03 1.40 14.49
N ALA A 3 -1.30 2.16 13.43
CA ALA A 3 -1.98 1.66 12.25
C ALA A 3 -1.22 2.01 10.97
N ALA A 4 -1.27 1.11 9.99
CA ALA A 4 -0.69 1.31 8.67
C ALA A 4 -1.78 1.32 7.59
N THR A 5 -1.53 2.02 6.48
CA THR A 5 -2.39 2.00 5.28
C THR A 5 -1.54 1.70 4.05
N ILE A 6 -1.98 0.72 3.25
CA ILE A 6 -1.51 0.46 1.88
C ILE A 6 -2.75 0.50 0.98
N LYS A 7 -2.73 1.31 -0.07
CA LYS A 7 -3.80 1.29 -1.08
C LYS A 7 -3.57 0.15 -2.07
N THR A 8 -4.65 -0.33 -2.68
CA THR A 8 -4.59 -1.29 -3.78
C THR A 8 -3.76 -0.71 -4.92
N VAL A 9 -2.65 -1.38 -5.23
CA VAL A 9 -1.88 -1.15 -6.46
C VAL A 9 -2.53 -1.90 -7.61
N ARG A 10 -2.54 -1.26 -8.78
CA ARG A 10 -3.25 -1.76 -9.95
C ARG A 10 -2.40 -2.87 -10.60
N GLY A 11 -2.61 -4.11 -10.17
CA GLY A 11 -1.93 -5.29 -10.72
C GLY A 11 -2.29 -5.61 -12.18
N ARG A 12 -1.62 -6.61 -12.74
CA ARG A 12 -1.89 -7.13 -14.09
C ARG A 12 -3.34 -7.62 -14.22
N GLN A 13 -4.01 -7.25 -15.31
CA GLN A 13 -5.31 -7.83 -15.66
C GLN A 13 -5.17 -9.35 -15.82
N PRO A 14 -6.04 -10.17 -15.23
CA PRO A 14 -6.00 -11.61 -15.45
C PRO A 14 -6.16 -11.88 -16.95
N VAL A 15 -5.22 -12.59 -17.54
CA VAL A 15 -5.38 -13.17 -18.88
C VAL A 15 -6.36 -14.33 -18.77
N HIS A 16 -7.66 -14.04 -18.89
CA HIS A 16 -8.68 -15.08 -19.04
C HIS A 16 -8.87 -15.41 -20.53
N PRO A 17 -8.67 -16.67 -20.96
CA PRO A 17 -9.20 -17.11 -22.24
C PRO A 17 -10.72 -17.20 -22.11
N ARG A 18 -11.43 -16.37 -22.88
CA ARG A 18 -12.90 -16.23 -23.00
C ARG A 18 -13.59 -15.41 -21.89
N GLY A 19 -13.86 -14.15 -22.23
CA GLY A 19 -15.20 -13.56 -22.11
C GLY A 19 -15.79 -13.43 -20.70
N GLY A 20 -15.08 -12.84 -19.75
CA GLY A 20 -15.66 -12.41 -18.47
C GLY A 20 -15.21 -11.00 -18.15
N ARG A 21 -16.14 -10.03 -18.11
CA ARG A 21 -15.86 -8.65 -17.73
C ARG A 21 -15.44 -8.66 -16.25
N ALA A 22 -14.14 -8.68 -15.97
CA ALA A 22 -13.62 -8.51 -14.62
C ALA A 22 -14.13 -7.16 -14.12
N ALA A 23 -15.12 -7.18 -13.23
CA ALA A 23 -15.58 -6.00 -12.55
C ALA A 23 -14.39 -5.45 -11.77
N ALA A 24 -13.78 -4.38 -12.30
CA ALA A 24 -12.77 -3.61 -11.60
C ALA A 24 -13.45 -2.98 -10.39
N GLY A 25 -13.53 -3.75 -9.30
CA GLY A 25 -14.06 -3.32 -8.02
C GLY A 25 -13.20 -2.19 -7.50
N ARG A 26 -13.61 -0.94 -7.77
CA ARG A 26 -13.03 0.25 -7.17
C ARG A 26 -13.45 0.29 -5.70
N GLN A 27 -12.84 -0.52 -4.83
CA GLN A 27 -12.93 -0.27 -3.40
C GLN A 27 -12.09 0.96 -3.08
N ARG A 28 -12.76 2.12 -3.03
CA ARG A 28 -12.23 3.31 -2.37
C ARG A 28 -12.20 3.03 -0.87
N VAL A 29 -11.09 2.49 -0.38
CA VAL A 29 -10.84 2.44 1.06
C VAL A 29 -10.48 3.86 1.49
N ALA A 30 -11.44 4.60 2.04
CA ALA A 30 -11.18 5.84 2.73
C ALA A 30 -10.21 5.57 3.89
N ALA A 31 -9.20 6.42 4.07
CA ALA A 31 -8.29 6.33 5.22
C ALA A 31 -9.14 6.21 6.50
N ARG A 32 -8.99 5.11 7.24
CA ARG A 32 -9.80 4.81 8.42
C ARG A 32 -9.36 5.73 9.57
N ARG A 33 -9.77 7.00 9.53
CA ARG A 33 -9.83 7.92 10.68
C ARG A 33 -11.06 7.51 11.50
N GLY A 34 -10.96 6.40 12.23
CA GLY A 34 -11.99 5.92 13.15
C GLY A 34 -11.75 6.38 14.60
N ARG A 35 -12.82 6.42 15.40
CA ARG A 35 -12.89 6.88 16.82
C ARG A 35 -12.14 5.97 17.83
N LYS A 36 -10.88 5.62 17.58
CA LYS A 36 -9.97 5.08 18.61
C LYS A 36 -8.68 5.92 18.58
N LYS A 37 -8.22 6.40 19.75
CA LYS A 37 -6.92 7.08 19.87
C LYS A 37 -5.84 6.14 19.33
N LYS A 38 -5.27 6.49 18.18
CA LYS A 38 -4.03 5.89 17.69
C LYS A 38 -2.90 6.82 18.12
N ASP A 39 -1.83 6.22 18.62
CA ASP A 39 -0.65 7.00 19.03
C ASP A 39 0.13 7.49 17.79
N ALA A 40 0.08 6.75 16.68
CA ALA A 40 0.64 7.15 15.39
C ALA A 40 -0.04 6.42 14.21
N VAL A 41 0.16 6.93 12.99
CA VAL A 41 -0.27 6.33 11.72
C VAL A 41 0.86 6.41 10.70
N VAL A 42 1.18 5.29 10.04
CA VAL A 42 2.14 5.26 8.91
C VAL A 42 1.37 5.11 7.60
N ASP A 43 1.66 5.96 6.63
CA ASP A 43 1.09 5.92 5.28
C ASP A 43 2.09 5.28 4.31
N PHE A 44 2.06 3.96 4.20
CA PHE A 44 2.96 3.23 3.30
C PHE A 44 2.67 3.52 1.82
N ASP A 45 1.44 3.92 1.45
CA ASP A 45 1.15 4.40 0.09
C ASP A 45 2.08 5.57 -0.25
N ARG A 46 2.30 6.51 0.67
CA ARG A 46 3.23 7.63 0.44
C ARG A 46 4.69 7.18 0.35
N VAL A 47 5.06 6.08 0.99
CA VAL A 47 6.45 5.59 1.05
C VAL A 47 6.86 4.94 -0.27
N ILE A 48 5.99 4.12 -0.86
CA ILE A 48 6.39 3.24 -1.98
C ILE A 48 5.71 3.53 -3.33
N ARG A 49 4.71 4.42 -3.36
CA ARG A 49 3.94 4.72 -4.57
C ARG A 49 4.68 5.66 -5.52
N ASP A 50 4.46 5.45 -6.81
CA ASP A 50 4.86 6.38 -7.87
C ASP A 50 4.10 7.72 -7.73
N PRO A 51 4.79 8.85 -7.47
CA PRO A 51 4.14 10.16 -7.34
C PRO A 51 3.53 10.64 -8.65
N GLY A 52 4.07 10.24 -9.80
CA GLY A 52 3.56 10.56 -11.13
C GLY A 52 2.44 9.62 -11.60
N ARG A 53 2.28 8.45 -10.98
CA ARG A 53 1.27 7.45 -11.38
C ARG A 53 0.48 6.92 -10.20
N ALA A 54 -0.64 7.57 -9.96
CA ALA A 54 -1.58 7.17 -8.92
C ALA A 54 -2.04 5.69 -9.03
N GLY A 55 -1.69 4.91 -8.01
CA GLY A 55 -2.01 3.47 -7.92
C GLY A 55 -0.98 2.53 -8.54
N ARG A 56 0.27 2.97 -8.73
CA ARG A 56 1.42 2.12 -9.07
C ARG A 56 2.52 2.27 -8.03
N LEU A 57 3.31 1.21 -7.86
CA LEU A 57 4.58 1.28 -7.13
C LEU A 57 5.59 2.07 -7.95
N LEU A 58 6.52 2.75 -7.28
CA LEU A 58 7.74 3.22 -7.93
C LEU A 58 8.45 2.00 -8.56
N PRO A 59 9.03 2.11 -9.77
CA PRO A 59 9.67 0.96 -10.41
C PRO A 59 10.75 0.26 -9.55
N ALA A 60 11.50 1.00 -8.74
CA ALA A 60 12.47 0.43 -7.79
C ALA A 60 11.81 -0.41 -6.67
N TYR A 61 10.55 -0.13 -6.37
CA TYR A 61 9.78 -0.75 -5.29
C TYR A 61 8.79 -1.81 -5.79
N ASP A 62 8.76 -2.08 -7.09
CA ASP A 62 7.93 -3.10 -7.72
C ASP A 62 8.72 -4.41 -7.80
N SER A 63 8.13 -5.52 -7.34
CA SER A 63 8.72 -6.85 -7.50
C SER A 63 8.77 -7.33 -8.97
N GLY A 64 8.02 -6.65 -9.85
CA GLY A 64 7.89 -6.98 -11.27
C GLY A 64 6.49 -7.47 -11.66
N ASP A 65 5.60 -7.70 -10.70
CA ASP A 65 4.21 -8.11 -10.96
C ASP A 65 3.19 -6.96 -10.90
N HIS A 66 3.67 -5.75 -10.60
CA HIS A 66 2.89 -4.52 -10.49
C HIS A 66 1.84 -4.55 -9.36
N LEU A 67 1.97 -5.50 -8.43
CA LEU A 67 1.08 -5.71 -7.30
C LEU A 67 1.83 -5.76 -5.97
N HIS A 68 2.97 -6.45 -5.92
CA HIS A 68 3.71 -6.69 -4.68
C HIS A 68 4.91 -5.75 -4.54
N PRO A 69 5.13 -5.17 -3.34
CA PRO A 69 6.36 -4.47 -3.03
C PRO A 69 7.59 -5.40 -3.19
N SER A 70 8.69 -4.86 -3.72
CA SER A 70 9.98 -5.55 -3.75
C SER A 70 10.60 -5.66 -2.34
N ALA A 71 11.70 -6.41 -2.22
CA ALA A 71 12.45 -6.46 -0.97
C ALA A 71 12.95 -5.07 -0.52
N GLU A 72 13.36 -4.23 -1.47
CA GLU A 72 13.76 -2.84 -1.20
C GLU A 72 12.59 -2.01 -0.66
N ALA A 73 11.39 -2.21 -1.20
CA ALA A 73 10.18 -1.56 -0.73
C ALA A 73 9.83 -1.99 0.71
N LEU A 74 10.01 -3.27 1.05
CA LEU A 74 9.81 -3.78 2.41
C LEU A 74 10.78 -3.12 3.40
N ALA A 75 12.06 -3.02 3.03
CA ALA A 75 13.07 -2.33 3.84
C ALA A 75 12.69 -0.85 4.04
N ARG A 76 12.32 -0.16 2.96
CA ARG A 76 11.92 1.25 3.02
C ARG A 76 10.69 1.48 3.89
N MET A 77 9.72 0.56 3.88
CA MET A 77 8.56 0.61 4.76
C MET A 77 8.94 0.39 6.23
N ALA A 78 9.88 -0.52 6.52
CA ALA A 78 10.38 -0.71 7.88
C ALA A 78 11.05 0.57 8.41
N ASP A 79 11.87 1.24 7.60
CA ASP A 79 12.51 2.51 7.97
C ASP A 79 11.52 3.66 8.19
N ALA A 80 10.31 3.56 7.64
CA ALA A 80 9.27 4.58 7.80
C ALA A 80 8.48 4.41 9.11
N VAL A 81 8.73 3.37 9.89
CA VAL A 81 8.10 3.14 11.18
C VAL A 81 8.89 3.83 12.29
N ASP A 82 8.25 4.79 12.96
CA ASP A 82 8.76 5.35 14.21
C ASP A 82 8.63 4.31 15.34
N LEU A 83 9.77 3.80 15.81
CA LEU A 83 9.82 2.78 16.85
C LEU A 83 9.44 3.31 18.24
N ASP A 84 9.63 4.60 18.51
CA ASP A 84 9.24 5.18 19.79
C ASP A 84 7.71 5.23 19.92
N ALA A 85 7.00 5.36 18.80
CA ALA A 85 5.54 5.25 18.74
C ALA A 85 5.01 3.82 19.02
N LEU A 86 5.89 2.81 19.06
CA LEU A 86 5.55 1.42 19.40
C LEU A 86 5.82 1.06 20.86
N ARG A 87 6.53 1.90 21.61
CA ARG A 87 6.86 1.62 23.00
C ARG A 87 5.61 1.71 23.88
N PRO A 88 5.47 0.82 24.89
CA PRO A 88 4.47 1.01 25.93
C PRO A 88 4.68 2.36 26.62
N ARG A 89 3.58 3.02 26.97
CA ARG A 89 3.62 4.22 27.82
C ARG A 89 3.78 3.84 29.28
#